data_AF-A0A2P2IGY2-F1
#
_entry.id   AF-A0A2P2IGY2-F1
#
_cell.length_a   1.000
_cell.length_b   1.000
_cell.length_c   1.000
_cell.angle_alpha   90.00
_cell.angle_beta   90.00
_cell.angle_gamma   90.00
#
_symmetry.space_group_name_H-M   'P 1'
#
loop_
_entity.id
_entity.type
_entity.pdbx_description
1 polymer ?
#
loop_
_entity_poly.entity_id
_entity_poly.type
_entity_poly.pdbx_seq_one_letter_code
_entity_poly.pdbx_strand_id
1 'polypeptide(L)'
;TDVEFRCESGKCIPAIFKCDSDNDCNDFSDETGCGNFSCESTYFQCTNGRCIPQNWKCDSENDCGDSSDEGPSCANKTCSYFQFTCPSTGTCIPQSWVCDGDNDCYDNKDEEGCPPIACTAA
;
A
#
# COMPACT_ATOMS: atom_id res chain seq x y z
N THR A 1 -6.06 3.11 -19.65
CA THR A 1 -5.71 4.06 -20.74
C THR A 1 -5.05 5.23 -20.07
N ASP A 2 -3.82 5.54 -20.46
CA ASP A 2 -3.06 6.65 -19.86
C ASP A 2 -3.71 7.96 -20.29
N VAL A 3 -4.47 8.58 -19.38
CA VAL A 3 -5.10 9.88 -19.61
C VAL A 3 -4.15 10.91 -19.03
N GLU A 4 -3.68 11.86 -19.83
CA GLU A 4 -2.80 12.95 -19.38
C GLU A 4 -3.62 14.24 -19.16
N PHE A 5 -3.28 14.97 -18.10
CA PHE A 5 -3.73 16.33 -17.83
C PHE A 5 -2.64 17.32 -18.26
N ARG A 6 -3.04 18.38 -18.96
CA ARG A 6 -2.15 19.45 -19.38
C ARG A 6 -2.29 20.64 -18.44
N CYS A 7 -1.21 20.94 -17.72
CA CYS A 7 -1.05 22.09 -16.84
C CYS A 7 -1.11 23.42 -17.60
N GLU A 8 -1.38 24.52 -16.89
CA GLU A 8 -1.35 25.87 -17.45
C GLU A 8 0.09 26.28 -17.85
N SER A 9 1.09 25.80 -17.12
CA SER A 9 2.53 25.90 -17.42
C SER A 9 2.92 25.21 -18.72
N GLY A 10 2.05 24.35 -19.26
CA GLY A 10 2.29 23.54 -20.45
C GLY A 10 2.94 22.19 -20.18
N LYS A 11 3.24 21.85 -18.91
CA LYS A 11 3.63 20.49 -18.50
C LYS A 11 2.45 19.53 -18.70
N CYS A 12 2.72 18.29 -19.14
CA CYS A 12 1.74 17.21 -19.10
C CYS A 12 2.07 16.31 -17.92
N ILE A 13 1.05 15.98 -17.14
CA ILE A 13 1.13 15.08 -16.02
C ILE A 13 0.07 13.98 -16.20
N PRO A 14 0.26 12.79 -15.63
CA PRO A 14 -0.82 11.82 -15.51
C PRO A 14 -2.09 12.45 -14.91
N ALA A 15 -3.27 12.18 -15.47
CA ALA A 15 -4.53 12.76 -14.98
C ALA A 15 -4.86 12.37 -13.53
N ILE A 16 -4.20 11.33 -13.00
CA ILE A 16 -4.25 10.92 -11.59
C ILE A 16 -3.63 11.96 -10.64
N PHE A 17 -2.68 12.76 -11.14
CA PHE A 17 -2.03 13.86 -10.40
C PHE A 17 -2.81 15.16 -10.49
N LYS A 18 -4.00 15.12 -11.08
CA LYS A 18 -4.91 16.25 -11.01
C LYS A 18 -5.71 16.14 -9.72
N CYS A 19 -5.66 17.16 -8.86
CA CYS A 19 -6.39 17.22 -7.60
C CYS A 19 -5.91 16.19 -6.56
N ASP A 20 -4.61 15.87 -6.56
CA ASP A 20 -4.01 14.92 -5.63
C ASP A 20 -3.30 15.59 -4.45
N SER A 21 -3.52 16.89 -4.26
CA SER A 21 -2.92 17.72 -3.21
C SER A 21 -1.40 17.84 -3.30
N ASP A 22 -0.76 17.40 -4.38
CA ASP A 22 0.62 17.71 -4.73
C ASP A 22 0.67 18.74 -5.88
N ASN A 23 1.80 19.43 -6.01
CA ASN A 23 1.98 20.41 -7.08
C ASN A 23 2.87 19.78 -8.16
N ASP A 24 2.28 18.86 -8.92
CA ASP A 24 2.94 18.22 -10.04
C ASP A 24 3.13 19.18 -11.20
N CYS A 25 2.23 20.13 -11.40
CA CYS A 25 2.34 21.11 -12.47
C CYS A 25 3.41 22.18 -12.25
N ASN A 26 3.99 22.28 -11.04
CA ASN A 26 4.86 23.37 -10.55
C ASN A 26 4.24 24.77 -10.59
N ASP A 27 2.97 24.89 -10.94
CA ASP A 27 2.18 26.13 -11.00
C ASP A 27 0.84 26.02 -10.27
N PHE A 28 0.59 24.90 -9.57
CA PHE A 28 -0.66 24.54 -8.89
C PHE A 28 -1.89 24.39 -9.80
N SER A 29 -1.76 24.40 -11.12
CA SER A 29 -2.91 24.36 -12.03
C SER A 29 -3.65 23.01 -12.02
N ASP A 30 -2.96 21.93 -11.70
CA ASP A 30 -3.50 20.61 -11.36
C ASP A 30 -4.47 20.64 -10.17
N GLU A 31 -4.10 21.40 -9.14
CA GLU A 31 -4.82 21.53 -7.87
C GLU A 31 -5.94 22.59 -7.89
N THR A 32 -6.20 23.20 -9.05
CA THR A 32 -7.31 24.15 -9.22
C THR A 32 -8.56 23.50 -9.80
N GLY A 33 -9.73 23.99 -9.36
CA GLY A 33 -11.03 23.52 -9.86
C GLY A 33 -11.40 22.11 -9.42
N CYS A 34 -10.81 21.64 -8.32
CA CYS A 34 -11.07 20.33 -7.73
C CYS A 34 -12.43 20.34 -7.03
N GLY A 35 -13.45 19.87 -7.75
CA GLY A 35 -14.79 19.64 -7.22
C GLY A 35 -14.84 18.38 -6.36
N ASN A 36 -15.83 17.51 -6.61
CA ASN A 36 -15.92 16.20 -5.97
C ASN A 36 -14.97 15.21 -6.66
N PHE A 37 -13.66 15.39 -6.46
CA PHE A 37 -12.65 14.45 -6.93
C PHE A 37 -12.58 13.27 -5.96
N SER A 38 -12.66 12.06 -6.51
CA SER A 38 -12.45 10.82 -5.78
C SER A 38 -11.38 10.05 -6.54
N CYS A 39 -10.39 9.55 -5.82
CA CYS A 39 -9.30 8.79 -6.44
C CYS A 39 -9.86 7.63 -7.27
N GLU A 40 -9.15 7.25 -8.33
CA GLU A 40 -9.50 6.05 -9.09
C GLU A 40 -9.56 4.83 -8.15
N SER A 41 -10.39 3.83 -8.47
CA SER A 41 -10.58 2.62 -7.64
C SER A 41 -9.30 1.84 -7.30
N THR A 42 -8.22 2.04 -8.05
CA THR A 42 -6.89 1.44 -7.87
C THR A 42 -5.97 2.25 -6.96
N TYR A 43 -6.41 3.42 -6.51
CA TYR A 43 -5.69 4.35 -5.64
C TYR A 43 -6.39 4.44 -4.27
N PHE A 44 -5.61 4.74 -3.25
CA PHE A 44 -6.07 5.04 -1.91
C PHE A 44 -6.15 6.55 -1.72
N GLN A 45 -7.28 7.02 -1.18
CA GLN A 45 -7.48 8.42 -0.84
C GLN A 45 -7.07 8.66 0.62
N CYS A 46 -5.99 9.42 0.79
CA CYS A 46 -5.50 9.92 2.06
C CYS A 46 -6.51 10.86 2.72
N THR A 47 -6.35 11.09 4.03
CA THR A 47 -7.26 11.96 4.80
C THR A 47 -7.11 13.43 4.39
N ASN A 48 -5.91 13.84 3.99
CA ASN A 48 -5.64 15.15 3.40
C ASN A 48 -6.17 15.32 1.96
N GLY A 49 -6.72 14.27 1.34
CA GLY A 49 -7.24 14.29 -0.03
C GLY A 49 -6.28 13.78 -1.11
N ARG A 50 -5.02 13.47 -0.74
CA ARG A 50 -4.02 12.91 -1.66
C ARG A 50 -4.39 11.53 -2.16
N CYS A 51 -4.04 11.23 -3.41
CA CYS A 51 -4.23 9.91 -3.99
C CYS A 51 -2.88 9.19 -4.11
N ILE A 52 -2.72 8.08 -3.40
CA ILE A 52 -1.54 7.22 -3.51
C ILE A 52 -1.93 5.86 -4.11
N PRO A 53 -1.01 5.11 -4.75
CA PRO A 53 -1.26 3.74 -5.15
C PRO A 53 -1.74 2.87 -3.98
N GLN A 54 -2.71 1.98 -4.20
CA GLN A 54 -3.21 1.08 -3.13
C GLN A 54 -2.11 0.23 -2.48
N ASN A 55 -1.02 -0.06 -3.20
CA ASN A 55 0.11 -0.82 -2.68
C ASN A 55 1.04 -0.01 -1.75
N TRP A 56 0.90 1.31 -1.70
CA TRP A 56 1.61 2.20 -0.78
C TRP A 56 0.87 2.35 0.56
N LYS A 57 -0.36 1.87 0.64
CA LYS A 57 -1.09 1.85 1.90
C LYS A 57 -0.53 0.77 2.83
N CYS A 58 -0.12 1.15 4.04
CA CYS A 58 0.49 0.28 5.05
C CYS A 58 1.83 -0.31 4.59
N ASP A 59 2.66 0.47 3.90
CA ASP A 59 3.98 0.03 3.41
C ASP A 59 5.15 0.50 4.29
N SER A 60 4.85 1.17 5.41
CA SER A 60 5.79 1.76 6.37
C SER A 60 6.46 3.07 5.94
N GLU A 61 6.09 3.64 4.79
CA GLU A 61 6.47 5.00 4.39
C GLU A 61 5.28 5.96 4.50
N ASN A 62 5.55 7.24 4.77
CA ASN A 62 4.51 8.27 4.82
C ASN A 62 4.37 8.89 3.43
N ASP A 63 3.69 8.19 2.54
CA ASP A 63 3.41 8.63 1.17
C ASP A 63 2.28 9.65 1.12
N CYS A 64 1.30 9.54 2.02
CA CYS A 64 0.24 10.53 2.14
C CYS A 64 0.75 11.91 2.61
N GLY A 65 1.87 11.96 3.33
CA GLY A 65 2.41 13.16 3.97
C GLY A 65 1.73 13.52 5.30
N ASP A 66 0.51 13.03 5.54
CA ASP A 66 -0.24 13.13 6.80
C ASP A 66 -0.27 11.81 7.60
N SER A 67 0.44 10.76 7.16
CA SER A 67 0.48 9.41 7.75
C SER A 67 -0.88 8.69 7.80
N SER A 68 -1.83 9.12 6.95
CA SER A 68 -3.15 8.48 6.88
C SER A 68 -3.16 7.15 6.12
N ASP A 69 -2.17 6.92 5.27
CA ASP A 69 -1.77 5.63 4.71
C ASP A 69 -1.22 4.66 5.74
N GLU A 70 -0.50 5.16 6.74
CA GLU A 70 0.14 4.37 7.81
C GLU A 70 -0.61 4.44 9.16
N GLY A 71 -1.89 4.82 9.10
CA GLY A 71 -2.70 5.08 10.29
C GLY A 71 -3.06 3.84 11.13
N PRO A 72 -3.86 3.99 12.19
CA PRO A 72 -4.27 2.88 13.07
C PRO A 72 -5.10 1.79 12.37
N SER A 73 -5.58 2.03 11.15
CA SER A 73 -6.16 0.98 10.28
C SER A 73 -5.11 -0.01 9.77
N CYS A 74 -3.84 0.39 9.70
CA CYS A 74 -2.67 -0.45 9.46
C CYS A 74 -2.16 -1.15 10.71
N ALA A 75 -2.73 -0.88 11.90
CA ALA A 75 -2.35 -1.56 13.14
C ALA A 75 -2.66 -3.07 13.15
N ASN A 76 -3.43 -3.57 12.17
CA ASN A 76 -3.60 -5.01 11.93
C ASN A 76 -2.49 -5.62 11.06
N LYS A 77 -1.57 -4.82 10.52
CA LYS A 77 -0.38 -5.25 9.78
C LYS A 77 0.87 -4.79 10.54
N THR A 78 1.34 -5.62 11.47
CA THR A 78 2.59 -5.35 12.19
C THR A 78 3.83 -5.61 11.32
N CYS A 79 3.66 -6.20 10.13
CA CYS A 79 4.72 -6.61 9.23
C CYS A 79 4.46 -6.13 7.80
N SER A 80 5.52 -6.02 6.97
CA SER A 80 5.42 -5.60 5.57
C SER A 80 4.43 -6.47 4.77
N TYR A 81 3.89 -5.97 3.65
CA TYR A 81 2.86 -6.69 2.89
C TYR A 81 3.25 -8.11 2.42
N PHE A 82 4.55 -8.36 2.26
CA PHE A 82 5.12 -9.65 1.85
C PHE A 82 5.56 -10.53 3.04
N GLN A 83 5.32 -10.06 4.26
CA GLN A 83 5.65 -10.74 5.50
C GLN A 83 4.39 -11.22 6.20
N PHE A 84 4.49 -12.38 6.83
CA PHE A 84 3.51 -12.90 7.75
C PHE A 84 3.81 -12.40 9.16
N THR A 85 2.79 -11.87 9.82
CA THR A 85 2.87 -11.50 11.23
C THR A 85 2.50 -12.70 12.08
N CYS A 86 3.46 -13.17 12.87
CA CYS A 86 3.23 -14.24 13.83
C CYS A 86 2.17 -13.81 14.86
N PRO A 87 1.02 -14.51 14.95
CA PRO A 87 -0.12 -14.08 15.74
C PRO A 87 0.14 -13.88 17.23
N SER A 88 1.00 -14.71 17.85
CA SER A 88 1.24 -14.64 19.30
C SER A 88 2.54 -13.95 19.68
N THR A 89 3.56 -13.98 18.81
CA THR A 89 4.86 -13.34 19.09
C THR A 89 4.99 -11.94 18.48
N GLY A 90 4.21 -11.62 17.44
CA GLY A 90 4.33 -10.37 16.68
C GLY A 90 5.58 -10.30 15.79
N THR A 91 6.36 -11.39 15.71
CA THR A 91 7.52 -11.51 14.82
C THR A 91 7.09 -11.46 13.35
N CYS A 92 7.91 -10.84 12.51
CA CYS A 92 7.68 -10.79 11.07
C CYS A 92 8.56 -11.80 10.36
N ILE A 93 7.94 -12.71 9.62
CA ILE A 93 8.63 -13.70 8.79
C ILE A 93 8.24 -13.52 7.32
N PRO A 94 9.06 -13.89 6.34
CA PRO A 94 8.65 -13.94 4.95
C PRO A 94 7.41 -14.82 4.74
N GLN A 95 6.51 -14.44 3.83
CA GLN A 95 5.36 -15.29 3.44
C GLN A 95 5.79 -16.69 2.94
N SER A 96 7.01 -16.83 2.41
CA SER A 96 7.57 -18.11 1.97
C SER A 96 7.93 -19.07 3.12
N TRP A 97 7.97 -18.57 4.36
CA TRP A 97 8.25 -19.34 5.57
C TRP A 97 6.98 -19.74 6.31
N VAL A 98 5.82 -19.57 5.67
CA VAL A 98 4.54 -20.07 6.19
C VAL A 98 4.31 -21.44 5.57
N CYS A 99 4.12 -22.47 6.40
CA CYS A 99 3.94 -23.86 5.97
C CYS A 99 5.17 -24.43 5.24
N ASP A 100 6.38 -24.03 5.62
CA ASP A 100 7.62 -24.53 5.01
C ASP A 100 8.23 -25.71 5.78
N GLY A 101 7.67 -26.03 6.94
CA GLY A 101 8.06 -27.13 7.81
C GLY A 101 9.05 -26.74 8.92
N ASP A 102 9.49 -25.49 8.97
CA ASP A 102 10.32 -24.93 10.03
C ASP A 102 9.48 -24.03 10.97
N ASN A 103 9.93 -23.84 12.21
CA ASN A 103 9.24 -22.98 13.19
C ASN A 103 9.96 -21.64 13.27
N ASP A 104 9.51 -20.68 12.47
CA ASP A 104 10.02 -19.33 12.38
C ASP A 104 9.26 -18.35 13.30
N CYS A 105 8.01 -18.65 13.64
CA CYS A 105 7.24 -17.83 14.57
C CYS A 105 7.60 -18.03 16.06
N TYR A 106 8.47 -18.99 16.39
CA TYR A 106 8.85 -19.46 17.74
C TYR A 106 7.71 -20.09 18.56
N ASP A 107 6.47 -19.89 18.16
CA ASP A 107 5.25 -20.48 18.72
C ASP A 107 4.56 -21.45 17.75
N ASN A 108 5.22 -21.77 16.61
CA ASN A 108 4.76 -22.68 15.57
C ASN A 108 3.43 -22.28 14.90
N LYS A 109 3.06 -21.00 14.95
CA LYS A 109 1.82 -20.47 14.37
C LYS A 109 1.86 -20.33 12.85
N ASP A 110 3.04 -20.17 12.29
CA ASP A 110 3.35 -20.28 10.88
C ASP A 110 3.08 -21.67 10.29
N GLU A 111 3.19 -22.71 11.11
CA GLU A 111 2.96 -24.11 10.72
C GLU A 111 1.57 -24.65 11.14
N GLU A 112 0.71 -23.81 11.74
CA GLU A 112 -0.61 -24.23 12.22
C GLU A 112 -1.66 -24.22 11.09
N GLY A 113 -2.29 -25.37 10.84
CA GLY A 113 -3.37 -25.49 9.85
C GLY A 113 -2.88 -25.66 8.40
N CYS A 114 -1.60 -25.94 8.21
CA CYS A 114 -1.00 -26.20 6.91
C CYS A 114 -1.44 -27.53 6.31
N PRO A 115 -1.58 -27.61 4.97
CA PRO A 115 -1.76 -28.89 4.30
C PRO A 115 -0.54 -29.79 4.56
N PRO A 116 -0.70 -31.14 4.55
CA PRO A 116 0.43 -32.03 4.71
C PRO A 116 1.48 -31.71 3.64
N ILE A 117 2.74 -31.52 4.05
CA ILE A 117 3.88 -31.31 3.16
C ILE A 117 3.96 -32.54 2.25
N ALA A 118 3.33 -32.44 1.09
CA ALA A 118 3.24 -33.51 0.12
C ALA A 118 4.54 -33.49 -0.68
N CYS A 119 5.54 -34.23 -0.20
CA CYS A 119 6.68 -34.57 -1.03
C CYS A 119 6.19 -35.41 -2.21
N THR A 120 5.92 -34.79 -3.35
CA THR A 120 5.80 -35.54 -4.60
C THR A 120 7.20 -36.00 -4.98
N ALA A 121 7.48 -37.28 -4.71
CA ALA A 121 8.65 -37.96 -5.25
C ALA A 121 8.62 -37.84 -6.78
N ALA A 122 9.68 -37.27 -7.35
CA ALA A 122 9.95 -37.25 -8.79
C ALA A 122 10.42 -38.63 -9.28
#